data_AF-A0A1Y5NEQ3-F1
#
_entry.id   AF-A0A1Y5NEQ3-F1
#
_cell.length_a   1.000
_cell.length_b   1.000
_cell.length_c   1.000
_cell.angle_alpha   90.00
_cell.angle_beta   90.00
_cell.angle_gamma   90.00
#
_symmetry.space_group_name_H-M   'P 1'
#
loop_
_entity.id
_entity.type
_entity.pdbx_description
1 polymer ?
#
loop_
_entity_poly.entity_id
_entity_poly.type
_entity_poly.pdbx_seq_one_letter_code
_entity_poly.pdbx_strand_id
1 'polypeptide(L)'
;MRSISNKIALTLIVLLSVCFAAMSAVSYFNAKEEVVKLISQNQDQILSDIKSVTQSFIDDYMEDSQKLASKLVGSVDNKDEILARLKSTKENLKSIVIGAYFAAESNGYTYGSNGKTLTPEKDKYEPRGRGLVYRCKK
;
A
#
# COMPACT_ATOMS: atom_id res chain seq x y z
N MET A 1 -57.87 34.69 -39.11
CA MET A 1 -56.59 35.40 -38.83
C MET A 1 -56.16 35.09 -37.41
N ARG A 2 -55.02 34.39 -37.18
CA ARG A 2 -54.46 34.28 -35.82
C ARG A 2 -54.11 35.71 -35.34
N SER A 3 -54.66 36.16 -34.22
CA SER A 3 -54.47 37.53 -33.74
C SER A 3 -52.99 37.80 -33.45
N ILE A 4 -52.55 39.05 -33.63
CA ILE A 4 -51.17 39.50 -33.39
C ILE A 4 -50.68 39.08 -31.99
N SER A 5 -51.59 39.07 -31.01
CA SER A 5 -51.32 38.62 -29.64
C SER A 5 -50.90 37.13 -29.57
N ASN A 6 -51.54 36.25 -30.34
CA ASN A 6 -51.18 34.83 -30.39
C ASN A 6 -49.80 34.59 -31.04
N LYS A 7 -49.37 35.45 -31.96
CA LYS A 7 -48.01 35.37 -32.55
C LYS A 7 -46.94 35.77 -31.53
N ILE A 8 -47.18 36.86 -30.79
CA ILE A 8 -46.25 37.35 -29.75
C ILE A 8 -46.13 36.32 -28.62
N ALA A 9 -47.25 35.74 -28.19
CA ALA A 9 -47.26 34.67 -27.18
C ALA A 9 -46.48 33.43 -27.64
N LEU A 10 -46.66 33.01 -28.90
CA LEU A 10 -45.90 31.87 -29.46
C LEU A 10 -44.40 32.16 -29.50
N THR A 11 -43.99 33.35 -29.94
CA THR A 11 -42.58 33.75 -29.96
C THR A 11 -41.98 33.77 -28.55
N LEU A 12 -42.71 34.29 -27.56
CA LEU A 12 -42.27 34.29 -26.16
C LEU A 12 -42.09 32.87 -25.61
N ILE A 13 -43.04 31.97 -25.87
CA ILE A 13 -42.95 30.56 -25.43
C ILE A 13 -41.74 29.86 -26.05
N VAL A 14 -41.52 30.05 -27.36
CA VAL A 14 -40.36 29.48 -28.05
C VAL A 14 -39.06 30.04 -27.47
N LEU A 15 -38.97 31.35 -27.26
CA LEU A 15 -37.77 31.98 -26.69
C LEU A 15 -37.49 31.47 -25.26
N LEU A 16 -38.53 31.35 -24.42
CA LEU A 16 -38.41 30.79 -23.07
C LEU A 16 -37.94 29.34 -23.08
N SER A 17 -38.47 28.52 -24.00
CA SER A 17 -38.05 27.12 -24.12
C SER A 17 -36.59 26.98 -24.54
N VAL A 18 -36.09 27.87 -25.41
CA VAL A 18 -34.67 27.91 -25.81
C VAL A 18 -33.78 28.37 -24.66
N CYS A 19 -34.19 29.40 -23.92
CA CYS A 19 -33.47 29.85 -22.72
C CYS A 19 -33.41 28.75 -21.65
N PHE A 20 -34.53 28.03 -21.43
CA PHE A 20 -34.58 26.93 -20.49
C PHE A 20 -33.67 25.77 -20.90
N ALA A 21 -33.66 25.41 -22.19
CA ALA A 21 -32.76 24.39 -22.73
C ALA A 21 -31.28 24.80 -22.59
N ALA A 22 -30.95 26.07 -22.87
CA ALA A 22 -29.59 26.60 -22.72
C ALA A 22 -29.14 26.59 -21.26
N MET A 23 -29.96 27.07 -20.32
CA MET A 23 -29.67 27.04 -18.89
C MET A 23 -29.54 25.60 -18.36
N SER A 24 -30.38 24.69 -18.85
CA SER A 24 -30.33 23.26 -18.47
C SER A 24 -29.05 22.59 -18.97
N ALA A 25 -28.61 22.89 -20.19
CA ALA A 25 -27.35 22.36 -20.74
C ALA A 25 -26.13 22.87 -19.97
N VAL A 26 -26.07 24.19 -19.70
CA VAL A 26 -24.98 24.79 -18.91
C VAL A 26 -24.96 24.22 -17.48
N SER A 27 -26.13 24.08 -16.86
CA SER A 27 -26.26 23.46 -15.53
C SER A 27 -25.79 22.00 -15.54
N TYR A 28 -26.16 21.21 -16.54
CA TYR A 28 -25.72 19.82 -16.68
C TYR A 28 -24.21 19.70 -16.86
N PHE A 29 -23.60 20.53 -17.71
CA PHE A 29 -22.15 20.50 -17.92
C PHE A 29 -21.36 20.96 -16.68
N ASN A 30 -21.81 22.02 -16.00
CA ASN A 30 -21.19 22.46 -14.75
C ASN A 30 -21.30 21.40 -13.65
N ALA A 31 -22.50 20.82 -13.46
CA ALA A 31 -22.70 19.76 -12.48
C ALA A 31 -21.85 18.52 -12.79
N LYS A 32 -21.73 18.15 -14.07
CA LYS A 32 -20.85 17.05 -14.50
C LYS A 32 -19.38 17.34 -14.18
N GLU A 33 -18.90 18.53 -14.50
CA GLU A 33 -17.50 18.93 -14.24
C GLU A 33 -17.21 18.94 -12.73
N GLU A 34 -18.13 19.46 -11.93
CA GLU A 34 -18.03 19.46 -10.47
C GLU A 34 -18.00 18.03 -9.90
N VAL A 35 -18.86 17.14 -10.40
CA VAL A 35 -18.85 15.72 -10.01
C VAL A 35 -17.53 15.04 -10.40
N VAL A 36 -17.03 15.26 -11.62
CA VAL A 36 -15.73 14.69 -12.05
C VAL A 36 -14.60 15.19 -11.15
N LYS A 37 -14.57 16.49 -10.84
CA LYS A 37 -13.57 17.09 -9.96
C LYS A 37 -13.62 16.50 -8.55
N LEU A 38 -14.81 16.38 -7.95
CA LEU A 38 -14.98 15.79 -6.62
C LEU A 38 -14.52 14.32 -6.60
N ILE A 39 -14.82 13.55 -7.66
CA ILE A 39 -14.37 12.16 -7.78
C ILE A 39 -12.85 12.11 -7.89
N SER A 40 -12.23 12.93 -8.75
CA SER A 40 -10.77 12.96 -8.90
C SER A 40 -10.06 13.34 -7.60
N GLN A 41 -10.55 14.37 -6.90
CA GLN A 41 -10.00 14.77 -5.60
C GLN A 41 -10.12 13.67 -4.55
N ASN A 42 -11.27 12.98 -4.50
CA ASN A 42 -11.47 11.86 -3.58
C ASN A 42 -10.54 10.68 -3.92
N GLN A 43 -10.33 10.39 -5.20
CA GLN A 43 -9.38 9.35 -5.64
C GLN A 43 -7.94 9.69 -5.24
N ASP A 44 -7.50 10.93 -5.45
CA ASP A 44 -6.16 11.38 -5.06
C ASP A 44 -5.96 11.30 -3.53
N GLN A 45 -6.99 11.66 -2.76
CA GLN A 45 -6.97 11.56 -1.31
C GLN A 45 -6.89 10.11 -0.85
N ILE A 46 -7.72 9.22 -1.40
CA ILE A 46 -7.66 7.77 -1.10
C ILE A 46 -6.27 7.21 -1.42
N LEU A 47 -5.68 7.59 -2.56
CA LEU A 47 -4.34 7.13 -2.93
C LEU A 47 -3.27 7.64 -1.95
N SER A 48 -3.37 8.91 -1.54
CA SER A 48 -2.49 9.50 -0.53
C SER A 48 -2.62 8.78 0.82
N ASP A 49 -3.83 8.49 1.26
CA ASP A 49 -4.10 7.80 2.52
C ASP A 49 -3.59 6.36 2.49
N ILE A 50 -3.82 5.63 1.39
CA ILE A 50 -3.27 4.28 1.19
C ILE A 50 -1.74 4.33 1.23
N LYS A 51 -1.12 5.29 0.54
CA LYS A 51 0.34 5.46 0.55
C LYS A 51 0.86 5.73 1.96
N SER A 52 0.20 6.62 2.70
CA SER A 52 0.56 6.95 4.08
C SER A 52 0.47 5.74 5.00
N VAL A 53 -0.66 5.02 4.98
CA VAL A 53 -0.84 3.79 5.77
C VAL A 53 0.17 2.71 5.39
N THR A 54 0.44 2.53 4.09
CA THR A 54 1.43 1.56 3.59
C THR A 54 2.84 1.93 4.03
N GLN A 55 3.19 3.21 3.98
CA GLN A 55 4.51 3.67 4.41
C GLN A 55 4.70 3.46 5.91
N SER A 56 3.74 3.86 6.74
CA SER A 56 3.77 3.61 8.18
C SER A 56 3.85 2.11 8.50
N PHE A 57 3.12 1.26 7.76
CA PHE A 57 3.23 -0.18 7.89
C PHE A 57 4.67 -0.64 7.61
N ILE A 58 5.28 -0.22 6.49
CA ILE A 58 6.66 -0.59 6.14
C ILE A 58 7.65 -0.11 7.20
N ASP A 59 7.51 1.15 7.65
CA ASP A 59 8.43 1.76 8.61
C ASP A 59 8.39 1.04 9.97
N ASP A 60 7.20 0.71 10.48
CA ASP A 60 7.02 -0.07 11.71
C ASP A 60 7.78 -1.42 11.64
N TYR A 61 7.61 -2.19 10.55
CA TYR A 61 8.29 -3.48 10.41
C TYR A 61 9.79 -3.35 10.14
N MET A 62 10.21 -2.27 9.48
CA MET A 62 11.62 -1.99 9.27
C MET A 62 12.31 -1.69 10.61
N GLU A 63 11.69 -0.89 11.47
CA GLU A 63 12.19 -0.61 12.82
C GLU A 63 12.30 -1.90 13.65
N ASP A 64 11.26 -2.73 13.65
CA ASP A 64 11.26 -4.03 14.31
C ASP A 64 12.37 -4.96 13.78
N SER A 65 12.57 -4.97 12.46
CA SER A 65 13.64 -5.74 11.82
C SER A 65 15.05 -5.23 12.19
N GLN A 66 15.24 -3.91 12.27
CA GLN A 66 16.51 -3.31 12.70
C GLN A 66 16.82 -3.57 14.17
N LYS A 67 15.80 -3.53 15.05
CA LYS A 67 15.94 -3.92 16.46
C LYS A 67 16.35 -5.38 16.59
N LEU A 68 15.77 -6.27 15.77
CA LEU A 68 16.17 -7.67 15.72
C LEU A 68 17.62 -7.83 15.25
N ALA A 69 17.99 -7.18 14.14
CA ALA A 69 19.34 -7.24 13.60
C ALA A 69 20.37 -6.78 14.64
N SER A 70 20.12 -5.63 15.30
CA SER A 70 20.96 -5.10 16.37
C SER A 70 21.09 -6.07 17.55
N LYS A 71 20.00 -6.75 17.93
CA LYS A 71 20.02 -7.81 18.94
C LYS A 71 20.71 -9.08 18.45
N LEU A 72 21.00 -9.28 17.18
CA LEU A 72 21.73 -10.47 16.71
C LEU A 72 23.23 -10.17 16.50
N VAL A 73 23.63 -8.90 16.52
CA VAL A 73 25.04 -8.49 16.50
C VAL A 73 25.77 -9.12 17.69
N GLY A 74 26.83 -9.88 17.41
CA GLY A 74 27.66 -10.55 18.41
C GLY A 74 27.22 -11.98 18.78
N SER A 75 26.03 -12.43 18.38
CA SER A 75 25.55 -13.81 18.60
C SER A 75 25.94 -14.78 17.47
N VAL A 76 26.90 -14.40 16.62
CA VAL A 76 27.08 -14.95 15.27
C VAL A 76 27.51 -16.44 15.27
N ASP A 77 28.03 -16.95 16.39
CA ASP A 77 28.58 -18.31 16.47
C ASP A 77 27.85 -19.26 17.43
N ASN A 78 26.80 -18.80 18.13
CA ASN A 78 26.03 -19.63 19.06
C ASN A 78 24.62 -19.92 18.53
N LYS A 79 24.42 -21.13 17.98
CA LYS A 79 23.13 -21.58 17.43
C LYS A 79 21.97 -21.42 18.42
N ASP A 80 22.13 -21.85 19.66
CA ASP A 80 21.04 -21.87 20.63
C ASP A 80 20.65 -20.45 21.03
N GLU A 81 21.65 -19.56 21.11
CA GLU A 81 21.43 -18.14 21.33
C GLU A 81 20.71 -17.46 20.16
N ILE A 82 21.11 -17.76 18.92
CA ILE A 82 20.43 -17.27 17.71
C ILE A 82 18.97 -17.71 17.70
N LEU A 83 18.70 -19.00 17.94
CA LEU A 83 17.34 -19.55 17.95
C LEU A 83 16.49 -18.95 19.08
N ALA A 84 17.07 -18.79 20.28
CA ALA A 84 16.38 -18.16 21.41
C ALA A 84 16.01 -16.69 21.13
N ARG A 85 16.94 -15.90 20.57
CA ARG A 85 16.70 -14.49 20.21
C ARG A 85 15.67 -14.37 19.08
N LEU A 86 15.72 -15.23 18.07
CA LEU A 86 14.72 -15.27 16.99
C LEU A 86 13.32 -15.63 17.52
N LYS A 87 13.23 -16.62 18.40
CA LYS A 87 11.96 -17.03 19.02
C LYS A 87 11.36 -15.91 19.87
N SER A 88 12.15 -15.35 20.80
CA SER A 88 11.73 -14.25 21.66
C SER A 88 11.31 -13.02 20.84
N THR A 89 12.03 -12.71 19.76
CA THR A 89 11.64 -11.61 18.89
C THR A 89 10.32 -11.90 18.19
N LYS A 90 10.12 -13.10 17.64
CA LYS A 90 8.86 -13.50 17.00
C LYS A 90 7.65 -13.41 17.93
N GLU A 91 7.83 -13.67 19.23
CA GLU A 91 6.80 -13.51 20.26
C GLU A 91 6.42 -12.05 20.49
N ASN A 92 7.35 -11.11 20.29
CA ASN A 92 7.12 -9.66 20.44
C ASN A 92 6.69 -8.97 19.14
N LEU A 93 6.76 -9.66 17.99
CA LEU A 93 6.35 -9.12 16.70
C LEU A 93 4.83 -9.23 16.51
N LYS A 94 4.26 -8.32 15.71
CA LYS A 94 2.85 -8.36 15.31
C LYS A 94 2.50 -9.73 14.71
N SER A 95 1.29 -10.22 14.97
CA SER A 95 0.84 -11.57 14.60
C SER A 95 0.91 -11.88 13.10
N ILE A 96 0.80 -10.85 12.26
CA ILE A 96 0.92 -10.93 10.79
C ILE A 96 2.33 -11.33 10.34
N VAL A 97 3.36 -11.13 11.16
CA VAL A 97 4.71 -11.58 10.84
C VAL A 97 4.79 -13.09 10.99
N ILE A 98 4.97 -13.79 9.87
CA ILE A 98 4.94 -15.26 9.80
C ILE A 98 6.19 -15.95 10.40
N GLY A 99 7.31 -15.24 10.51
CA GLY A 99 8.56 -15.80 11.03
C GLY A 99 9.70 -14.80 11.01
N ALA A 100 10.71 -15.03 11.85
CA ALA A 100 11.99 -14.33 11.82
C ALA A 100 13.10 -15.33 11.47
N TYR A 101 14.04 -14.92 10.63
CA TYR A 101 15.09 -15.78 10.11
C TYR A 101 16.44 -15.09 10.13
N PHE A 102 17.50 -15.85 10.43
CA PHE A 102 18.88 -15.42 10.35
C PHE A 102 19.62 -16.32 9.36
N ALA A 103 20.20 -15.72 8.32
CA ALA A 103 21.04 -16.41 7.34
C ALA A 103 22.51 -16.15 7.67
N ALA A 104 23.24 -17.20 8.02
CA ALA A 104 24.66 -17.11 8.34
C ALA A 104 25.50 -17.11 7.06
N GLU A 105 26.34 -16.08 6.90
CA GLU A 105 27.20 -15.93 5.72
C GLU A 105 28.30 -16.99 5.68
N SER A 106 28.83 -17.35 6.86
CA SER A 106 29.98 -18.24 7.04
C SER A 106 29.75 -19.65 6.50
N ASN A 107 28.57 -20.21 6.74
CA ASN A 107 28.23 -21.60 6.41
C ASN A 107 26.99 -21.74 5.52
N GLY A 108 26.29 -20.65 5.18
CA GLY A 108 25.07 -20.70 4.38
C GLY A 108 23.85 -21.27 5.12
N TYR A 109 23.90 -21.40 6.46
CA TYR A 109 22.77 -21.93 7.23
C TYR A 109 21.70 -20.88 7.43
N THR A 110 20.45 -21.32 7.57
CA THR A 110 19.33 -20.45 7.94
C THR A 110 18.68 -20.95 9.21
N TYR A 111 18.64 -20.10 10.23
CA TYR A 111 18.00 -20.36 11.52
C TYR A 111 16.66 -19.65 11.54
N GLY A 112 15.59 -20.34 11.95
CA GLY A 112 14.24 -19.79 12.01
C GLY A 112 13.69 -19.70 13.43
N SER A 113 12.84 -18.71 13.69
CA SER A 113 12.11 -18.55 14.95
C SER A 113 11.18 -19.73 15.29
N ASN A 114 10.88 -20.58 14.31
CA ASN A 114 10.14 -21.84 14.48
C ASN A 114 11.03 -23.01 14.97
N GLY A 115 12.30 -22.74 15.30
CA GLY A 115 13.26 -23.75 15.75
C GLY A 115 13.87 -24.59 14.62
N LYS A 116 13.43 -24.41 13.36
CA LYS A 116 14.01 -25.13 12.22
C LYS A 116 15.34 -24.49 11.81
N THR A 117 16.30 -25.32 11.46
CA THR A 117 17.55 -24.92 10.81
C THR A 117 17.57 -25.54 9.41
N LEU A 118 17.78 -24.72 8.38
CA LEU A 118 17.98 -25.16 7.01
C LEU A 118 19.47 -25.12 6.69
N THR A 119 19.94 -26.16 6.01
CA THR A 119 21.35 -26.34 5.63
C THR A 119 21.47 -26.59 4.13
N PRO A 120 22.51 -26.08 3.45
CA PRO A 120 22.71 -26.30 2.02
C PRO A 120 22.78 -27.79 1.67
N GLU A 121 23.40 -28.61 2.51
CA GLU A 121 23.69 -30.02 2.24
C GLU A 121 22.43 -30.88 2.31
N LYS A 122 21.59 -30.66 3.31
CA LYS A 122 20.38 -31.47 3.55
C LYS A 122 19.16 -30.92 2.83
N ASP A 123 18.99 -29.61 2.84
CA ASP A 123 17.77 -28.95 2.40
C ASP A 123 17.90 -28.35 1.01
N LYS A 124 19.11 -28.41 0.40
CA LYS A 124 19.43 -27.80 -0.91
C LYS A 124 19.02 -26.33 -0.97
N TYR A 125 19.12 -25.64 0.17
CA TYR A 125 18.70 -24.26 0.34
C TYR A 125 19.91 -23.36 0.56
N GLU A 126 20.14 -22.44 -0.38
CA GLU A 126 21.22 -21.45 -0.33
C GLU A 126 20.64 -20.05 -0.10
N PRO A 127 20.67 -19.52 1.14
CA PRO A 127 20.09 -18.21 1.45
C PRO A 127 20.85 -17.05 0.80
N ARG A 128 22.16 -17.17 0.57
CA ARG A 128 23.02 -16.07 0.11
C ARG A 128 22.74 -15.68 -1.34
N GLY A 129 22.22 -16.61 -2.14
CA GLY A 129 21.77 -16.37 -3.52
C GLY A 129 20.38 -15.74 -3.62
N ARG A 130 19.67 -15.52 -2.51
CA ARG A 130 18.29 -15.01 -2.53
C ARG A 130 18.29 -13.49 -2.63
N GLY A 131 17.36 -12.94 -3.42
CA GLY A 131 17.23 -11.50 -3.63
C GLY A 131 17.03 -10.67 -2.34
N LEU A 132 16.45 -11.27 -1.29
CA LEU A 132 16.33 -10.62 0.02
C LEU A 132 17.71 -10.43 0.69
N VAL A 133 18.52 -11.49 0.78
CA VAL A 133 19.86 -11.45 1.39
C VAL A 133 20.80 -10.58 0.57
N TYR A 134 20.71 -10.65 -0.77
CA TYR A 134 21.49 -9.78 -1.66
C TYR A 134 21.21 -8.29 -1.43
N ARG A 135 19.94 -7.91 -1.19
CA ARG A 135 19.57 -6.52 -0.92
C ARG A 135 20.02 -6.01 0.44
N CYS A 136 20.17 -6.89 1.44
CA CYS A 136 20.67 -6.50 2.77
C CYS A 136 22.20 -6.35 2.83
N LYS A 137 22.94 -6.80 1.80
CA LYS A 137 24.40 -6.67 1.72
C LYS A 137 24.89 -5.39 1.03
N LYS A 138 24.00 -4.69 0.32
CA LYS A 138 24.29 -3.39 -0.30
C LYS A 138 23.99 -2.27 0.69
#